data_AF-A0A4P9Z8C0-F1
#
_entry.id   AF-A0A4P9Z8C0-F1
#
_cell.length_a   1.000
_cell.length_b   1.000
_cell.length_c   1.000
_cell.angle_alpha   90.00
_cell.angle_beta   90.00
_cell.angle_gamma   90.00
#
_symmetry.space_group_name_H-M   'P 1'
#
loop_
_entity.id
_entity.type
_entity.pdbx_description
1 polymer ?
#
loop_
_entity_poly.entity_id
_entity_poly.type
_entity_poly.pdbx_seq_one_letter_code
_entity_poly.pdbx_strand_id
1 'polypeptide(L)'
;MAQGNTKLKLTKKARVTKKQTNLRAAAPLIIKPKRAAAKQSFNLKKSVGALIGTEKLIAGRVGHLEIIKGSRRQIEKQEKEAAKKAAAKAAKKQ
;
A
#
# COMPACT_ATOMS: atom_id res chain seq x y z
N MET A 1 2.23 -68.14 -9.08
CA MET A 1 1.05 -67.38 -9.53
C MET A 1 0.49 -66.68 -8.29
N ALA A 2 0.27 -65.38 -8.17
CA ALA A 2 0.11 -64.29 -9.11
C ALA A 2 0.87 -63.03 -8.63
N GLN A 3 1.27 -62.21 -9.60
CA GLN A 3 1.94 -60.91 -9.44
C GLN A 3 1.05 -59.90 -8.69
N GLY A 4 1.69 -59.05 -7.89
CA GLY A 4 1.05 -58.09 -7.00
C GLY A 4 0.09 -57.10 -7.66
N ASN A 5 -0.91 -56.68 -6.89
CA ASN A 5 -1.83 -55.63 -7.30
C ASN A 5 -1.20 -54.24 -7.08
N THR A 6 -0.22 -53.90 -7.91
CA THR A 6 0.40 -52.58 -8.03
C THR A 6 -0.55 -51.60 -8.70
N LYS A 7 -1.68 -51.27 -8.05
CA LYS A 7 -2.58 -50.19 -8.50
C LYS A 7 -3.34 -49.59 -7.32
N LEU A 8 -2.62 -49.23 -6.26
CA LEU A 8 -3.02 -48.06 -5.49
C LEU A 8 -2.97 -46.88 -6.46
N LYS A 9 -4.12 -46.52 -7.03
CA LYS A 9 -4.26 -45.29 -7.82
C LYS A 9 -3.93 -44.14 -6.86
N LEU A 10 -2.66 -43.74 -6.84
CA LEU A 10 -2.27 -42.39 -6.46
C LEU A 10 -3.17 -41.49 -7.28
N THR A 11 -4.15 -40.87 -6.62
CA THR A 11 -4.99 -39.86 -7.23
C THR A 11 -4.04 -38.78 -7.70
N LYS A 12 -3.72 -38.79 -9.01
CA LYS A 12 -2.84 -37.80 -9.61
C LYS A 12 -3.40 -36.45 -9.19
N LYS A 13 -2.59 -35.62 -8.51
CA LYS A 13 -2.98 -34.23 -8.21
C LYS A 13 -3.51 -33.65 -9.50
N ALA A 14 -4.81 -33.33 -9.53
CA ALA A 14 -5.44 -32.77 -10.70
C ALA A 14 -4.61 -31.56 -11.13
N ARG A 15 -4.29 -31.47 -12.43
CA ARG A 15 -3.51 -30.37 -13.00
C ARG A 15 -4.11 -29.06 -12.49
N VAL A 16 -3.33 -28.29 -11.72
CA VAL A 16 -3.74 -26.98 -11.22
C VAL A 16 -3.76 -26.04 -12.41
N THR A 17 -4.89 -25.98 -13.10
CA THR A 17 -5.09 -25.04 -14.21
C THR A 17 -5.42 -23.66 -13.65
N LYS A 18 -5.07 -22.60 -14.39
CA LYS A 18 -5.43 -21.22 -14.01
C LYS A 18 -6.96 -20.97 -13.92
N LYS A 19 -7.78 -21.95 -14.33
CA LYS A 19 -9.25 -21.93 -14.29
C LYS A 19 -9.83 -23.05 -13.42
N GLN A 20 -9.11 -23.48 -12.38
CA GLN A 20 -9.58 -24.52 -11.48
C GLN A 20 -10.82 -24.05 -10.71
N THR A 21 -11.95 -24.73 -10.93
CA THR A 21 -13.24 -24.47 -10.25
C THR A 21 -13.29 -25.05 -8.83
N ASN A 22 -12.40 -25.98 -8.52
CA ASN A 22 -12.33 -26.64 -7.22
C ASN A 22 -11.26 -25.96 -6.35
N LEU A 23 -11.60 -24.78 -5.81
CA LEU A 23 -10.76 -24.07 -4.86
C LEU A 23 -10.69 -24.86 -3.53
N ARG A 24 -9.55 -24.79 -2.84
CA ARG A 24 -9.44 -25.33 -1.47
C ARG A 24 -10.35 -24.51 -0.54
N ALA A 25 -10.88 -25.10 0.52
CA ALA A 25 -11.79 -24.41 1.45
C ALA A 25 -11.21 -23.10 2.03
N ALA A 26 -9.89 -23.08 2.30
CA ALA A 26 -9.19 -21.90 2.80
C ALA A 26 -8.65 -20.95 1.70
N ALA A 27 -8.94 -21.22 0.42
CA ALA A 27 -8.45 -20.38 -0.66
C ALA A 27 -9.28 -19.09 -0.77
N PRO A 28 -8.64 -17.93 -1.00
CA PRO A 28 -9.35 -16.67 -1.16
C PRO A 28 -10.24 -16.71 -2.41
N LEU A 29 -11.54 -16.46 -2.23
CA LEU A 29 -12.52 -16.43 -3.31
C LEU A 29 -12.43 -15.10 -4.08
N ILE A 30 -12.21 -15.18 -5.39
CA ILE A 30 -12.24 -14.00 -6.27
C ILE A 30 -13.70 -13.73 -6.67
N ILE A 31 -14.39 -12.92 -5.88
CA ILE A 31 -15.79 -12.54 -6.13
C ILE A 31 -15.81 -11.32 -7.06
N LYS A 32 -16.01 -11.56 -8.37
CA LYS A 32 -16.19 -10.49 -9.37
C LYS A 32 -17.68 -10.29 -9.67
N PRO A 33 -18.17 -9.04 -9.78
CA PRO A 33 -19.54 -8.78 -10.19
C PRO A 33 -19.78 -9.20 -11.64
N LYS A 34 -20.88 -9.90 -11.89
CA LYS A 34 -21.28 -10.34 -13.25
C LYS A 34 -22.00 -9.23 -14.01
N ARG A 35 -22.82 -8.43 -13.32
CA ARG A 35 -23.64 -7.34 -13.90
C ARG A 35 -22.78 -6.13 -14.28
N ALA A 36 -23.08 -5.51 -15.44
CA ALA A 36 -22.30 -4.39 -15.98
C ALA A 36 -22.27 -3.17 -15.03
N ALA A 37 -23.42 -2.75 -14.48
CA ALA A 37 -23.50 -1.63 -13.55
C ALA A 37 -22.61 -1.82 -12.30
N ALA A 38 -22.54 -3.05 -11.78
CA ALA A 38 -21.74 -3.38 -10.60
C ALA A 38 -20.24 -3.53 -10.89
N LYS A 39 -19.82 -3.66 -12.17
CA LYS A 39 -18.39 -3.70 -12.53
C LYS A 39 -17.74 -2.33 -12.36
N GLN A 40 -18.46 -1.26 -12.69
CA GLN A 40 -17.93 0.11 -12.58
C GLN A 40 -17.65 0.47 -11.11
N SER A 41 -18.62 0.23 -10.22
CA SER A 41 -18.43 0.48 -8.78
C SER A 41 -17.33 -0.39 -8.15
N PHE A 42 -17.17 -1.64 -8.59
CA PHE A 42 -16.09 -2.52 -8.14
C PHE A 42 -14.70 -2.04 -8.57
N ASN A 43 -14.57 -1.49 -9.79
CA ASN A 43 -13.32 -0.91 -10.26
C ASN A 43 -12.98 0.38 -9.51
N LEU A 44 -13.96 1.24 -9.24
CA LEU A 44 -13.80 2.47 -8.46
C LEU A 44 -13.41 2.20 -6.99
N LYS A 45 -13.89 1.11 -6.38
CA LYS A 45 -13.43 0.71 -5.04
C LYS A 45 -11.91 0.49 -4.96
N LYS A 46 -11.29 0.00 -6.05
CA LYS A 46 -9.84 -0.22 -6.08
C LYS A 46 -9.06 1.10 -6.12
N SER A 47 -9.56 2.13 -6.82
CA SER A 47 -8.88 3.43 -6.88
C SER A 47 -9.02 4.20 -5.57
N VAL A 48 -10.18 4.16 -4.94
CA VAL A 48 -10.42 4.84 -3.64
C VAL A 48 -9.58 4.22 -2.52
N GLY A 49 -9.41 2.88 -2.50
CA GLY A 49 -8.57 2.21 -1.50
C GLY A 49 -7.09 2.60 -1.57
N ALA A 50 -6.57 2.89 -2.78
CA ALA A 50 -5.20 3.37 -2.95
C ALA A 50 -5.03 4.79 -2.40
N LEU A 51 -6.01 5.68 -2.63
CA LEU A 51 -6.01 7.04 -2.11
C LEU A 51 -6.02 7.07 -0.58
N ILE A 52 -6.89 6.30 0.07
CA ILE A 52 -6.96 6.24 1.54
C ILE A 52 -5.64 5.74 2.14
N GLY A 53 -5.01 4.75 1.53
CA GLY A 53 -3.69 4.26 1.94
C GLY A 53 -2.61 5.34 1.80
N THR A 54 -2.63 6.10 0.71
CA THR A 54 -1.68 7.20 0.48
C THR A 54 -1.91 8.39 1.38
N GLU A 55 -3.17 8.79 1.65
CA GLU A 55 -3.50 9.90 2.55
C GLU A 55 -3.04 9.62 3.96
N LYS A 56 -3.27 8.39 4.46
CA LYS A 56 -2.79 7.95 5.78
C LYS A 56 -1.26 7.95 5.86
N LEU A 57 -0.59 7.49 4.79
CA LEU A 57 0.87 7.43 4.71
C LEU A 57 1.49 8.84 4.65
N ILE A 58 0.89 9.74 3.86
CA ILE A 58 1.28 11.15 3.77
C ILE A 58 1.06 11.83 5.12
N ALA A 59 -0.09 11.63 5.78
CA ALA A 59 -0.35 12.20 7.10
C ALA A 59 0.65 11.72 8.16
N GLY A 60 0.98 10.42 8.17
CA GLY A 60 1.99 9.87 9.09
C GLY A 60 3.41 10.42 8.82
N ARG A 61 3.79 10.57 7.55
CA ARG A 61 5.08 11.16 7.18
C ARG A 61 5.14 12.66 7.50
N VAL A 62 4.11 13.42 7.14
CA VAL A 62 4.05 14.86 7.41
C VAL A 62 4.02 15.12 8.91
N GLY A 63 3.18 14.42 9.68
CA GLY A 63 3.15 14.58 11.14
C GLY A 63 4.47 14.24 11.82
N HIS A 64 5.14 13.16 11.41
CA HIS A 64 6.47 12.82 11.94
C HIS A 64 7.56 13.84 11.55
N LEU A 65 7.48 14.36 10.32
CA LEU A 65 8.39 15.41 9.85
C LEU A 65 8.16 16.74 10.56
N GLU A 66 6.93 17.07 10.93
CA GLU A 66 6.62 18.25 11.76
C GLU A 66 7.25 18.12 13.16
N ILE A 67 7.31 16.91 13.71
CA ILE A 67 7.98 16.64 15.00
C ILE A 67 9.51 16.75 14.86
N ILE A 68 10.10 16.19 13.79
CA ILE A 68 11.57 16.17 13.62
C ILE A 68 12.12 17.50 13.11
N LYS A 69 11.48 18.10 12.10
CA LYS A 69 11.97 19.28 11.39
C LYS A 69 11.27 20.57 11.80
N GLY A 70 10.17 20.49 12.55
CA GLY A 70 9.31 21.63 12.86
C GLY A 70 8.27 21.88 11.77
N SER A 71 7.19 22.57 12.14
CA SER A 71 6.18 22.99 11.17
C SER A 71 6.75 24.02 10.18
N ARG A 72 6.20 24.09 8.97
CA ARG A 72 6.62 25.05 7.93
C ARG A 72 6.69 26.49 8.44
N ARG A 73 5.73 26.89 9.28
CA ARG A 73 5.67 28.22 9.93
C ARG A 73 6.81 28.46 10.93
N GLN A 74 7.27 27.43 11.63
CA GLN A 74 8.40 27.53 12.56
C GLN A 74 9.72 27.64 11.80
N ILE A 75 9.91 26.84 10.75
CA ILE A 75 11.11 26.90 9.89
C ILE A 75 11.25 28.28 9.26
N GLU A 76 10.17 28.81 8.65
CA GLU A 76 10.19 30.15 8.04
C GLU A 76 10.47 31.27 9.05
N LYS A 77 10.01 31.13 10.30
CA LYS A 77 10.34 32.08 11.37
C LYS A 77 11.82 32.00 11.76
N GLN A 78 12.34 30.79 11.95
CA GLN A 78 13.75 30.56 12.31
C GLN A 78 14.70 31.09 11.23
N GLU A 79 14.39 30.86 9.95
CA GLU A 79 15.17 31.37 8.82
C GLU A 79 15.20 32.91 8.78
N LYS A 80 14.04 33.55 8.99
CA LYS A 80 13.96 35.02 9.06
C LYS A 80 14.75 35.59 10.24
N GLU A 81 14.69 34.95 11.40
CA GLU A 81 15.46 35.38 12.58
C GLU A 81 16.96 35.16 12.39
N ALA A 82 17.37 34.05 11.76
CA ALA A 82 18.76 33.78 11.43
C ALA A 82 19.31 34.81 10.43
N ALA A 83 18.54 35.15 9.39
CA ALA A 83 18.90 36.18 8.41
C ALA A 83 19.05 37.57 9.06
N LYS A 84 18.13 37.96 9.95
CA LYS A 84 18.22 39.22 10.70
C LYS A 84 19.45 39.27 11.61
N LYS A 85 19.75 38.17 12.32
CA LYS A 85 20.94 38.06 13.18
C LYS A 85 22.24 38.10 12.36
N ALA A 86 22.26 37.48 11.19
CA ALA A 86 23.41 37.51 10.28
C ALA A 86 23.66 38.93 9.74
N ALA A 87 22.60 39.63 9.29
CA ALA A 87 22.69 41.01 8.84
C ALA A 87 23.17 41.96 9.95
N ALA A 88 22.63 41.81 11.17
CA ALA A 88 23.05 42.61 12.31
C ALA A 88 24.52 42.37 12.71
N LYS A 89 25.01 41.12 12.61
CA LYS A 89 26.43 40.79 12.86
C LYS A 89 27.36 41.35 11.78
N ALA A 90 26.93 41.34 10.51
CA ALA A 90 27.70 41.92 9.42
C ALA A 90 27.83 43.44 9.57
N ALA A 91 26.74 44.12 9.93
CA ALA A 91 26.74 45.57 10.18
C ALA A 91 27.56 45.99 11.41
N LYS A 92 27.75 45.09 12.39
CA LYS A 92 28.56 45.33 13.60
C LYS A 92 30.04 45.03 13.42
N LYS A 93 30.42 44.42 12.28
CA LYS A 93 31.80 44.04 11.94
C LYS A 93 32.44 45.01 10.92
N GLN A 94 31.63 45.90 10.33
CA GLN A 94 32.07 47.10 9.61
C GLN A 94 32.22 48.24 10.60
#